data_AF-A0A1V3QHB7-F1
#
_entry.id   AF-A0A1V3QHB7-F1
#
_cell.length_a   1.000
_cell.length_b   1.000
_cell.length_c   1.000
_cell.angle_alpha   90.00
_cell.angle_beta   90.00
_cell.angle_gamma   90.00
#
_symmetry.space_group_name_H-M   'P 1'
#
loop_
_entity.id
_entity.type
_entity.pdbx_description
1 polymer ?
#
loop_
_entity_poly.entity_id
_entity_poly.type
_entity_poly.pdbx_seq_one_letter_code
_entity_poly.pdbx_strand_id
1 'polypeptide(L)'
;MQIHLWILTGVLGIVLLGNIACNYRNSRHNGDYQKMKSLWETRKHLELLAFTSARLQRFPASSMHLMYKTMSLLALGRLDEAEAAAETFKDAAPNMRHEALGLLGSIAEKRAGPG
;
A
#
# COMPACT_ATOMS: atom_id res chain seq x y z
N MET A 1 24.54 -14.61 -41.37
CA MET A 1 24.24 -13.32 -40.70
C MET A 1 22.77 -13.13 -40.30
N GLN A 2 21.83 -14.02 -40.64
CA GLN A 2 20.39 -13.78 -40.41
C GLN A 2 19.92 -14.12 -38.98
N ILE A 3 20.53 -15.11 -38.34
CA ILE A 3 20.17 -15.58 -36.98
C ILE A 3 20.41 -14.50 -35.91
N HIS A 4 21.48 -13.71 -36.04
CA HIS A 4 21.79 -12.63 -35.09
C HIS A 4 20.73 -11.52 -35.10
N LEU A 5 20.10 -11.25 -36.25
CA LEU A 5 19.07 -10.22 -36.38
C LEU A 5 17.79 -10.62 -35.63
N TRP A 6 17.38 -11.88 -35.73
CA TRP A 6 16.20 -12.42 -35.04
C TRP A 6 16.35 -12.43 -33.52
N ILE A 7 17.55 -12.76 -33.03
CA ILE A 7 17.86 -12.72 -31.59
C ILE A 7 17.79 -11.28 -31.07
N LEU A 8 18.37 -10.32 -31.78
CA LEU A 8 18.32 -8.90 -31.43
C LEU A 8 16.88 -8.35 -31.39
N THR A 9 16.05 -8.69 -32.38
CA THR A 9 14.64 -8.29 -32.39
C THR A 9 13.83 -8.93 -31.26
N GLY A 10 14.12 -10.19 -30.91
CA GLY A 10 13.45 -10.89 -29.82
C GLY A 10 13.77 -10.28 -28.45
N VAL A 11 15.04 -9.99 -28.19
CA VAL A 11 15.49 -9.34 -26.95
C VAL A 11 14.90 -7.92 -26.84
N LEU A 12 14.89 -7.16 -27.94
CA LEU A 12 14.29 -5.82 -27.96
C LEU A 12 12.79 -5.87 -27.64
N GLY A 13 12.05 -6.85 -28.19
CA GLY A 13 10.64 -7.05 -27.89
C GLY A 13 10.37 -7.34 -26.40
N ILE A 14 11.19 -8.17 -25.77
CA ILE A 14 11.09 -8.49 -24.33
C ILE A 14 11.39 -7.25 -23.49
N VAL A 15 12.41 -6.47 -23.83
CA VAL A 15 12.77 -5.23 -23.12
C VAL A 15 11.64 -4.19 -23.22
N LEU A 16 11.03 -4.04 -24.41
CA LEU A 16 9.91 -3.12 -24.61
C LEU A 16 8.67 -3.55 -23.81
N LEU A 17 8.31 -4.84 -23.85
CA LEU A 17 7.19 -5.36 -23.07
C LEU A 17 7.44 -5.24 -21.56
N GLY A 18 8.67 -5.50 -21.11
CA GLY A 18 9.08 -5.30 -19.72
C GLY A 18 8.95 -3.83 -19.29
N ASN A 19 9.41 -2.89 -20.13
CA ASN A 19 9.26 -1.46 -19.86
C ASN A 19 7.80 -1.01 -19.83
N ILE A 20 6.96 -1.48 -20.75
CA ILE A 20 5.53 -1.14 -20.76
C ILE A 20 4.84 -1.70 -19.50
N ALA A 21 5.11 -2.95 -19.14
CA ALA A 21 4.54 -3.56 -17.94
C ALA A 21 4.99 -2.86 -16.66
N CYS A 22 6.28 -2.51 -16.56
CA CYS A 22 6.84 -1.74 -15.45
C CYS A 22 6.23 -0.32 -15.38
N ASN A 23 6.13 0.36 -16.51
CA ASN A 23 5.57 1.72 -16.57
C ASN A 23 4.08 1.74 -16.22
N TYR A 24 3.32 0.74 -16.67
CA TYR A 24 1.91 0.57 -16.30
C TYR A 24 1.74 0.30 -14.80
N ARG A 25 2.58 -0.57 -14.22
CA ARG A 25 2.58 -0.85 -12.79
C ARG A 25 2.94 0.39 -11.96
N ASN A 26 3.93 1.17 -12.41
CA ASN A 26 4.35 2.41 -11.76
C ASN A 26 3.23 3.48 -11.82
N SER A 27 2.60 3.66 -12.98
CA SER A 27 1.48 4.60 -13.17
C SER A 27 0.30 4.27 -12.27
N ARG A 28 -0.03 2.98 -12.14
CA ARG A 28 -1.11 2.51 -11.25
C ARG A 28 -0.76 2.71 -9.77
N HIS A 29 0.48 2.47 -9.38
CA HIS A 29 0.94 2.67 -8.00
C HIS A 29 0.87 4.15 -7.60
N ASN A 30 1.26 5.05 -8.51
CA ASN A 30 1.08 6.49 -8.32
C ASN A 30 -0.41 6.86 -8.19
N GLY A 31 -1.29 6.29 -9.01
CA GLY A 31 -2.74 6.56 -8.92
C GLY A 31 -3.35 6.16 -7.56
N ASP A 32 -3.00 4.97 -7.06
CA ASP A 32 -3.50 4.49 -5.77
C ASP A 32 -2.97 5.34 -4.60
N TYR A 33 -1.68 5.70 -4.61
CA TYR A 33 -1.10 6.59 -3.62
C TYR A 33 -1.77 7.97 -3.60
N GLN A 34 -1.90 8.62 -4.76
CA GLN A 34 -2.51 9.95 -4.84
C GLN A 34 -3.97 9.93 -4.38
N LYS A 35 -4.72 8.87 -4.70
CA LYS A 35 -6.09 8.71 -4.22
C LYS A 35 -6.15 8.54 -2.71
N MET A 36 -5.30 7.69 -2.12
CA MET A 36 -5.25 7.51 -0.66
C MET A 36 -4.88 8.82 0.05
N LYS A 37 -3.87 9.52 -0.46
CA LYS A 37 -3.45 10.83 0.05
C LYS A 37 -4.59 11.86 -0.01
N SER A 38 -5.26 11.98 -1.15
CA SER A 38 -6.39 12.90 -1.31
C SER A 38 -7.55 12.59 -0.35
N LEU A 39 -7.90 11.31 -0.19
CA LEU A 39 -8.94 10.89 0.77
C LEU A 39 -8.54 11.17 2.22
N TRP A 40 -7.26 11.00 2.54
CA TRP A 40 -6.72 11.33 3.87
C TRP A 40 -6.78 12.84 4.16
N GLU A 41 -6.32 13.67 3.23
CA GLU A 41 -6.31 15.14 3.36
C GLU A 41 -7.71 15.72 3.46
N THR A 42 -8.68 15.14 2.74
CA THR A 42 -10.09 15.52 2.81
C THR A 42 -10.86 14.91 3.99
N ARG A 43 -10.17 14.21 4.90
CA ARG A 43 -10.72 13.52 6.09
C ARG A 43 -11.83 12.51 5.77
N LYS A 44 -11.86 11.97 4.56
CA LYS A 44 -12.81 10.95 4.10
C LYS A 44 -12.40 9.55 4.58
N HIS A 45 -12.27 9.37 5.89
CA HIS A 45 -11.70 8.16 6.50
C HIS A 45 -12.51 6.88 6.20
N LEU A 46 -13.84 6.97 6.09
CA LEU A 46 -14.68 5.82 5.69
C LEU A 46 -14.44 5.41 4.24
N GLU A 47 -14.37 6.38 3.31
CA GLU A 47 -14.08 6.10 1.90
C GLU A 47 -12.67 5.55 1.72
N LEU A 48 -11.69 6.08 2.46
CA LEU A 48 -10.32 5.59 2.47
C LEU A 48 -10.21 4.15 2.98
N LEU A 49 -10.95 3.83 4.04
CA LEU A 49 -11.02 2.48 4.59
C LEU A 49 -11.63 1.50 3.59
N ALA A 50 -12.73 1.88 2.92
CA ALA A 50 -13.35 1.06 1.89
C ALA A 50 -12.39 0.83 0.71
N PHE A 51 -11.72 1.88 0.25
CA PHE A 51 -10.76 1.82 -0.85
C PHE A 51 -9.57 0.90 -0.53
N THR A 52 -8.94 1.09 0.63
CA THR A 52 -7.79 0.27 1.06
C THR A 52 -8.20 -1.18 1.29
N SER A 53 -9.35 -1.44 1.90
CA SER A 53 -9.87 -2.79 2.12
C SER A 53 -10.12 -3.54 0.80
N ALA A 54 -10.74 -2.90 -0.19
CA ALA A 54 -10.94 -3.49 -1.51
C ALA A 54 -9.62 -3.81 -2.23
N ARG A 55 -8.58 -2.99 -2.01
CA ARG A 55 -7.25 -3.23 -2.58
C ARG A 55 -6.52 -4.37 -1.89
N LEU A 56 -6.64 -4.47 -0.57
CA LEU A 56 -6.02 -5.53 0.22
C LEU A 56 -6.66 -6.90 -0.04
N GLN A 57 -7.92 -6.98 -0.47
CA GLN A 57 -8.49 -8.24 -0.97
C GLN A 57 -7.73 -8.81 -2.18
N ARG A 58 -7.16 -7.94 -3.02
CA ARG A 58 -6.39 -8.34 -4.20
C ARG A 58 -4.89 -8.46 -3.91
N PHE A 59 -4.39 -7.61 -3.02
CA PHE A 59 -2.97 -7.52 -2.68
C PHE A 59 -2.81 -7.47 -1.15
N PRO A 60 -2.94 -8.61 -0.44
CA PRO A 60 -3.02 -8.64 1.03
C PRO A 60 -1.78 -8.08 1.74
N ALA A 61 -0.60 -8.23 1.14
CA ALA A 61 0.68 -7.76 1.71
C ALA A 61 1.09 -6.35 1.24
N SER A 62 0.16 -5.55 0.70
CA SER A 62 0.51 -4.21 0.21
C SER A 62 0.74 -3.23 1.37
N SER A 63 2.01 -2.94 1.66
CA SER A 63 2.46 -2.07 2.76
C SER A 63 1.71 -0.74 2.84
N MET A 64 1.67 0.02 1.74
CA MET A 64 0.99 1.34 1.71
C MET A 64 -0.51 1.24 1.98
N HIS A 65 -1.19 0.22 1.46
CA HIS A 65 -2.61 0.05 1.71
C HIS A 65 -2.89 -0.40 3.14
N LEU A 66 -2.01 -1.23 3.72
CA LEU A 66 -2.09 -1.60 5.14
C LEU A 66 -1.89 -0.37 6.04
N MET A 67 -0.87 0.44 5.76
CA MET A 67 -0.59 1.68 6.49
C MET A 67 -1.80 2.63 6.47
N TYR A 68 -2.34 2.96 5.28
CA TYR A 68 -3.51 3.84 5.17
C TYR A 68 -4.79 3.22 5.75
N LYS A 69 -4.95 1.89 5.70
CA LYS A 69 -6.05 1.18 6.38
C LYS A 69 -5.95 1.37 7.89
N THR A 70 -4.78 1.12 8.47
CA THR A 70 -4.51 1.33 9.90
C THR A 70 -4.79 2.77 10.32
N MET A 71 -4.25 3.75 9.59
CA MET A 71 -4.50 5.17 9.87
C MET A 71 -5.99 5.53 9.81
N SER A 72 -6.73 4.98 8.85
CA SER A 72 -8.17 5.22 8.72
C SER A 72 -8.96 4.62 9.88
N LEU A 73 -8.63 3.39 10.28
CA LEU A 73 -9.27 2.72 11.41
C LEU A 73 -8.98 3.47 12.73
N LEU A 74 -7.74 3.90 12.92
CA LEU A 74 -7.34 4.72 14.07
C LEU A 74 -8.11 6.04 14.11
N ALA A 75 -8.24 6.74 12.98
CA ALA A 75 -9.01 7.99 12.88
C ALA A 75 -10.49 7.78 13.21
N LEU A 76 -11.07 6.66 12.79
CA LEU A 76 -12.46 6.25 13.08
C LEU A 76 -12.66 5.70 14.49
N GLY A 77 -11.60 5.55 15.29
CA GLY A 77 -11.67 4.99 16.65
C GLY A 77 -11.87 3.47 16.70
N ARG A 78 -11.71 2.77 15.57
CA ARG A 78 -11.84 1.31 15.47
C ARG A 78 -10.53 0.65 15.88
N LEU A 79 -10.18 0.76 17.17
CA LEU A 79 -8.83 0.47 17.66
C LEU A 79 -8.41 -0.99 17.52
N ASP A 80 -9.31 -1.95 17.81
CA ASP A 80 -8.99 -3.38 17.68
C ASP A 80 -8.67 -3.78 16.22
N GLU A 81 -9.43 -3.24 15.26
CA GLU A 81 -9.18 -3.46 13.85
C GLU A 81 -7.91 -2.74 13.37
N ALA A 82 -7.64 -1.56 13.90
CA ALA A 82 -6.42 -0.81 13.60
C ALA A 82 -5.19 -1.60 14.04
N GLU A 83 -5.24 -2.21 15.24
CA GLU A 83 -4.17 -3.03 15.80
C GLU A 83 -3.91 -4.26 14.93
N ALA A 84 -4.95 -5.02 14.58
CA ALA A 84 -4.81 -6.18 13.70
C ALA A 84 -4.21 -5.80 12.33
N ALA A 85 -4.63 -4.66 11.76
CA ALA A 85 -4.09 -4.16 10.50
C ALA A 85 -2.62 -3.73 10.63
N ALA A 86 -2.24 -3.10 11.76
CA ALA A 86 -0.88 -2.66 12.04
C ALA A 86 0.08 -3.83 12.29
N GLU A 87 -0.37 -4.88 12.96
CA GLU A 87 0.37 -6.14 13.11
C GLU A 87 0.62 -6.79 11.75
N THR A 88 -0.42 -6.88 10.90
CA THR A 88 -0.27 -7.37 9.53
C THR A 88 0.71 -6.51 8.71
N PHE A 89 0.65 -5.18 8.88
CA PHE A 89 1.58 -4.24 8.23
C PHE A 89 3.04 -4.50 8.64
N LYS A 90 3.27 -4.64 9.95
CA LYS A 90 4.59 -4.91 10.54
C LYS A 90 5.24 -6.15 9.92
N ASP A 91 4.46 -7.21 9.73
CA ASP A 91 4.95 -8.49 9.20
C ASP A 91 5.11 -8.46 7.67
N ALA A 92 4.19 -7.79 6.97
CA ALA A 92 4.21 -7.70 5.50
C ALA A 92 5.32 -6.78 4.96
N ALA A 93 5.79 -5.82 5.76
CA ALA A 93 6.77 -4.82 5.34
C ALA A 93 7.90 -4.65 6.37
N PRO A 94 8.86 -5.58 6.44
CA PRO A 94 9.97 -5.50 7.41
C PRO A 94 10.81 -4.21 7.30
N ASN A 95 10.89 -3.64 6.10
CA ASN A 95 11.58 -2.38 5.84
C ASN A 95 10.82 -1.13 6.33
N MET A 96 9.53 -1.27 6.64
CA MET A 96 8.67 -0.21 7.21
C MET A 96 8.20 -0.57 8.64
N ARG A 97 8.95 -1.43 9.32
CA ARG A 97 8.59 -1.93 10.65
C ARG A 97 8.53 -0.81 11.69
N HIS A 98 9.38 0.21 11.55
CA HIS A 98 9.39 1.34 12.47
C HIS A 98 8.07 2.13 12.40
N GLU A 99 7.56 2.38 11.19
CA GLU A 99 6.29 3.05 10.95
C GLU A 99 5.11 2.23 11.48
N ALA A 100 5.14 0.90 11.29
CA ALA A 100 4.12 0.01 11.84
C ALA A 100 4.11 0.03 13.37
N LEU A 101 5.28 0.01 14.01
CA LEU A 101 5.41 0.14 15.47
C LEU A 101 4.95 1.50 15.98
N GLY A 102 5.22 2.59 15.24
CA GLY A 102 4.70 3.92 15.55
C GLY A 102 3.18 3.95 15.57
N LEU A 103 2.53 3.32 14.57
CA LEU A 103 1.06 3.20 14.55
C LEU A 103 0.52 2.37 15.70
N LEU A 104 1.17 1.25 16.04
CA LEU A 104 0.81 0.43 17.21
C LEU A 104 0.92 1.24 18.51
N GLY A 105 1.97 2.05 18.67
CA GLY A 105 2.12 2.99 19.77
C GLY A 105 0.95 3.97 19.85
N SER A 106 0.61 4.63 18.73
CA SER A 106 -0.54 5.55 18.68
C SER A 106 -1.87 4.87 19.00
N ILE A 107 -2.05 3.61 18.61
CA ILE A 107 -3.24 2.82 18.96
C ILE A 107 -3.28 2.56 20.47
N ALA A 108 -2.15 2.15 21.05
CA ALA A 108 -2.04 1.88 22.49
C ALA A 108 -2.29 3.14 23.33
N GLU A 109 -1.71 4.28 22.94
CA GLU A 109 -1.94 5.58 23.58
C GLU A 109 -3.42 5.97 23.53
N LYS A 110 -4.06 5.84 22.36
CA LYS A 110 -5.49 6.17 22.21
C LYS A 110 -6.40 5.22 23.00
N ARG A 111 -5.97 3.96 23.19
CA ARG A 111 -6.68 2.97 24.02
C ARG A 111 -6.57 3.27 25.51
N ALA A 112 -5.41 3.76 25.96
CA ALA A 112 -5.19 4.14 27.37
C ALA A 112 -6.00 5.38 27.78
N GLY A 113 -6.42 6.21 26.82
CA GLY A 113 -7.13 7.48 27.08
C GLY A 113 -6.19 8.57 27.60
N PRO A 114 -6.63 9.85 27.62
CA PRO A 114 -5.90 10.86 28.39
C PRO A 114 -5.98 10.47 29.87
N GLY A 115 -4.82 10.25 30.48
CA GLY A 115 -4.71 10.09 31.94
C GLY A 115 -5.14 11.33 32.71
#